data_AF-A0A4Y9Y5G2-F1
#
_entry.id   AF-A0A4Y9Y5G2-F1
#
_cell.length_a   1.000
_cell.length_b   1.000
_cell.length_c   1.000
_cell.angle_alpha   90.00
_cell.angle_beta   90.00
_cell.angle_gamma   90.00
#
_symmetry.space_group_name_H-M   'P 1'
#
loop_
_entity.id
_entity.type
_entity.pdbx_description
1 polymer ?
#
loop_
_entity_poly.entity_id
_entity_poly.type
_entity_poly.pdbx_seq_one_letter_code
_entity_poly.pdbx_strand_id
1 'polypeptide(L)'
;MDPTSIRIGLSGVILAILLYAAWHRYKRNRARTCEHIRGPPSPSYLLGHIVQLTRQDEVGDLEYQWMNEYGWAWKIRHCLGRDVLFLADPKALHHVFRSGYAYARTTDSKFISWLLMGESILFTDPGFDFNCGALDEDLNEFVGVYKNMFRDSMMHPTTGSLLFRHFWPYIPESVLRALVRLPAKQFVRMRHALQTINRFSEQLIEQRKSVVKTQRGIDSGDEHGKDLMSILVRANTSENPKYRLTDSEMTAQVATFLLAGHETSAGTLTWLLWELAKDVNYQRKMREEIATARADVIARGDADFTVADLESMEYVNAAIKEIMRLHPIVYLLVRVADKDDVIPLSRPITTATGEKISEIPISKGQHISVSSWGYNRLPEVWGEDAHNWNPSRFFTIDKEKQISVGVFANLLTFGGGNKSCLGWRFTVLEVQAVLVDLIENFEFELPDEKPDIQRVPAGVTIPIIRNNMHLGSQMPLKIIPVNPAPPAAGFTTKTTYIDKVKEFVVAYTSECNRNCTFASKLEASPDSRDLRYKRHAATACGGVTVGWA
;
A
#
# COMPACT_ATOMS: atom_id res chain seq x y z
N MET A 1 35.18 -21.54 35.57
CA MET A 1 35.39 -20.51 34.53
C MET A 1 36.31 -19.46 35.10
N ASP A 2 37.44 -19.21 34.44
CA ASP A 2 38.49 -18.31 34.92
C ASP A 2 38.03 -16.83 34.78
N PRO A 3 38.04 -16.02 35.86
CA PRO A 3 37.63 -14.60 35.83
C PRO A 3 38.40 -13.77 34.79
N THR A 4 39.62 -14.19 34.46
CA THR A 4 40.53 -13.51 33.54
C THR A 4 40.06 -13.63 32.09
N SER A 5 39.53 -14.79 31.70
CA SER A 5 38.97 -15.02 30.35
C SER A 5 37.62 -14.31 30.15
N ILE A 6 36.82 -14.15 31.20
CA ILE A 6 35.59 -13.34 31.17
C ILE A 6 35.92 -11.85 30.98
N ARG A 7 36.94 -11.33 31.67
CA ARG A 7 37.37 -9.93 31.56
C ARG A 7 37.93 -9.60 30.17
N ILE A 8 38.76 -10.47 29.59
CA ILE A 8 39.32 -10.29 28.24
C ILE A 8 38.19 -10.29 27.19
N GLY A 9 37.18 -11.16 27.35
CA GLY A 9 35.98 -11.16 26.49
C GLY A 9 35.16 -9.87 26.59
N LEU A 10 34.93 -9.36 27.80
CA LEU A 10 34.22 -8.10 28.04
C LEU A 10 34.99 -6.89 27.47
N SER A 11 36.30 -6.83 27.63
CA SER A 11 37.15 -5.77 27.06
C SER A 11 37.12 -5.77 25.53
N GLY A 12 37.15 -6.95 24.90
CA GLY A 12 37.04 -7.09 23.45
C GLY A 12 35.68 -6.64 22.90
N VAL A 13 34.59 -6.96 23.61
CA VAL A 13 33.24 -6.51 23.26
C VAL A 13 33.11 -4.99 23.39
N ILE A 14 33.65 -4.40 24.46
CA ILE A 14 33.64 -2.93 24.65
C ILE A 14 34.44 -2.24 23.55
N LEU A 15 35.62 -2.74 23.19
CA LEU A 15 36.42 -2.20 22.10
C LEU A 15 35.71 -2.30 20.75
N ALA A 16 35.06 -3.43 20.46
CA ALA A 16 34.26 -3.60 19.25
C ALA A 16 33.08 -2.61 19.20
N ILE A 17 32.38 -2.39 20.32
CA ILE A 17 31.30 -1.39 20.42
C ILE A 17 31.84 0.04 20.19
N LEU A 18 33.01 0.37 20.76
CA LEU A 18 33.63 1.69 20.59
C LEU A 18 34.12 1.92 19.15
N LEU A 19 34.78 0.93 18.54
CA LEU A 19 35.19 0.99 17.13
C LEU A 19 33.98 1.08 16.21
N TYR A 20 32.92 0.34 16.52
CA TYR A 20 31.65 0.42 15.80
C TYR A 20 30.98 1.79 15.96
N ALA A 21 30.95 2.35 17.17
CA ALA A 21 30.42 3.69 17.42
C ALA A 21 31.24 4.78 16.72
N ALA A 22 32.57 4.64 16.69
CA ALA A 22 33.47 5.53 15.97
C ALA A 22 33.29 5.43 14.46
N TRP A 23 33.19 4.23 13.91
CA TRP A 23 32.90 3.99 12.48
C TRP A 23 31.50 4.48 12.09
N HIS A 24 30.49 4.26 12.94
CA HIS A 24 29.13 4.77 12.75
C HIS A 24 29.12 6.29 12.76
N ARG A 25 29.80 6.92 13.71
CA ARG A 25 29.95 8.37 13.79
C ARG A 25 30.69 8.92 12.57
N TYR A 26 31.73 8.24 12.09
CA TYR A 26 32.45 8.58 10.87
C TYR A 26 31.53 8.51 9.63
N LYS A 27 30.83 7.39 9.44
CA LYS A 27 29.86 7.21 8.33
C LYS A 27 28.73 8.23 8.40
N ARG A 28 28.24 8.55 9.61
CA ARG A 28 27.21 9.57 9.83
C ARG A 28 27.72 10.96 9.46
N ASN A 29 28.90 11.34 9.92
CA ASN A 29 29.48 12.66 9.65
C ASN A 29 29.75 12.85 8.15
N ARG A 30 30.16 11.79 7.44
CA ARG A 30 30.32 11.83 5.98
C ARG A 30 28.99 12.01 5.23
N ALA A 31 27.87 11.59 5.80
CA ALA A 31 26.53 11.72 5.22
C ALA A 31 25.79 13.00 5.68
N ARG A 32 26.44 13.93 6.40
CA ARG A 32 25.82 15.19 6.84
C ARG A 32 25.92 16.28 5.77
N THR A 33 25.34 16.05 4.61
CA THR A 33 25.33 17.06 3.54
C THR A 33 24.16 18.01 3.65
N CYS A 34 23.06 17.60 4.27
CA CYS A 34 21.85 18.41 4.36
C CYS A 34 21.79 19.32 5.60
N GLU A 35 22.90 19.57 6.30
CA GLU A 35 22.89 20.36 7.55
C GLU A 35 22.35 21.79 7.33
N HIS A 36 22.66 22.39 6.18
CA HIS A 36 22.19 23.71 5.76
C HIS A 36 20.70 23.76 5.38
N ILE A 37 20.04 22.63 5.17
CA ILE A 37 18.61 22.57 4.83
C ILE A 37 17.76 22.83 6.09
N ARG A 38 16.74 23.68 5.97
CA ARG A 38 15.77 23.98 7.04
C ARG A 38 14.93 22.76 7.39
N GLY A 39 14.41 22.73 8.61
CA GLY A 39 13.53 21.67 9.05
C GLY A 39 13.14 21.80 10.52
N PRO A 40 12.19 20.97 10.98
CA PRO A 40 11.66 21.05 12.33
C PRO A 40 12.72 20.80 13.40
N PRO A 41 12.59 21.46 14.58
CA PRO A 41 13.46 21.19 15.70
C PRO A 41 13.30 19.75 16.17
N SER A 42 14.43 19.04 16.33
CA SER A 42 14.42 17.63 16.68
C SER A 42 13.88 17.43 18.10
N PRO A 43 12.81 16.64 18.31
CA PRO A 43 12.24 16.45 19.64
C PRO A 43 13.15 15.64 20.58
N SER A 44 13.98 14.76 20.02
CA SER A 44 15.03 14.05 20.75
C SER A 44 16.18 13.67 19.82
N TYR A 45 17.37 13.45 20.37
CA TYR A 45 18.49 12.91 19.60
C TYR A 45 18.34 11.41 19.32
N LEU A 46 17.83 10.66 20.29
CA LEU A 46 17.75 9.20 20.25
C LEU A 46 16.78 8.71 19.17
N LEU A 47 15.59 9.31 19.11
CA LEU A 47 14.52 8.89 18.20
C LEU A 47 14.28 9.89 17.08
N GLY A 48 14.55 11.18 17.29
CA GLY A 48 14.18 12.21 16.33
C GLY A 48 12.68 12.17 16.05
N HIS A 49 12.30 12.32 14.78
CA HIS A 49 10.93 12.45 14.31
C HIS A 49 10.28 11.11 13.95
N ILE A 50 10.99 9.97 14.06
CA ILE A 50 10.41 8.67 13.67
C ILE A 50 9.17 8.32 14.50
N VAL A 51 9.13 8.74 15.77
CA VAL A 51 7.95 8.53 16.62
C VAL A 51 6.79 9.39 16.17
N GLN A 52 7.04 10.65 15.79
CA GLN A 52 5.99 11.54 15.27
C GLN A 52 5.42 10.99 13.95
N LEU A 53 6.28 10.49 13.05
CA LEU A 53 5.84 9.92 11.78
C LEU A 53 5.10 8.58 11.94
N THR A 54 5.54 7.71 12.85
CA THR A 54 4.90 6.39 13.08
C THR A 54 3.69 6.46 14.02
N ARG A 55 3.46 7.60 14.66
CA ARG A 55 2.33 7.84 15.58
C ARG A 55 1.60 9.13 15.25
N GLN A 56 1.68 9.58 14.00
CA GLN A 56 0.86 10.68 13.54
C GLN A 56 -0.61 10.28 13.68
N ASP A 57 -1.41 11.24 14.11
CA ASP A 57 -2.85 11.05 14.26
C ASP A 57 -3.47 10.89 12.86
N GLU A 58 -3.17 11.80 11.96
CA GLU A 58 -3.63 11.73 10.57
C GLU A 58 -2.43 11.63 9.63
N VAL A 59 -2.39 10.59 8.79
CA VAL A 59 -1.33 10.46 7.78
C VAL A 59 -1.30 11.68 6.87
N GLY A 60 -0.15 12.34 6.85
CA GLY A 60 0.14 13.44 5.94
C GLY A 60 -0.03 14.85 6.53
N ASP A 61 -0.60 14.97 7.72
CA ASP A 61 -0.74 16.26 8.40
C ASP A 61 0.63 16.87 8.76
N LEU A 62 1.53 16.03 9.29
CA LEU A 62 2.89 16.48 9.65
C LEU A 62 3.69 16.89 8.42
N GLU A 63 3.64 16.09 7.36
CA GLU A 63 4.31 16.38 6.10
C GLU A 63 3.79 17.68 5.49
N TYR A 64 2.48 17.93 5.56
CA TYR A 64 1.88 19.16 5.08
C TYR A 64 2.31 20.38 5.89
N GLN A 65 2.27 20.29 7.22
CA GLN A 65 2.72 21.36 8.12
C GLN A 65 4.18 21.74 7.85
N TRP A 66 5.06 20.74 7.77
CA TRP A 66 6.49 20.96 7.49
C TRP A 66 6.74 21.50 6.09
N MET A 67 6.00 21.01 5.09
CA MET A 67 6.12 21.52 3.72
C MET A 67 5.73 23.00 3.63
N ASN A 68 4.67 23.41 4.34
CA ASN A 68 4.25 24.81 4.37
C ASN A 68 5.26 25.72 5.09
N GLU A 69 5.90 25.24 6.16
CA GLU A 69 6.83 26.05 6.95
C GLU A 69 8.24 26.13 6.33
N TYR A 70 8.72 25.02 5.75
CA TYR A 70 10.11 24.87 5.30
C TYR A 70 10.26 24.82 3.77
N GLY A 71 9.16 24.68 3.03
CA GLY A 71 9.15 24.56 1.57
C GLY A 71 9.15 23.11 1.08
N TRP A 72 9.38 22.92 -0.22
CA TRP A 72 9.19 21.62 -0.90
C TRP A 72 10.35 20.63 -0.73
N ALA A 73 11.41 21.06 -0.03
CA ALA A 73 12.50 20.21 0.41
C ALA A 73 12.91 20.63 1.81
N TRP A 74 12.86 19.71 2.76
CA TRP A 74 13.17 19.98 4.16
C TRP A 74 13.92 18.82 4.78
N LYS A 75 14.61 19.08 5.89
CA LYS A 75 15.36 18.06 6.62
C LYS A 75 14.57 17.63 7.84
N ILE A 76 14.51 16.33 8.10
CA ILE A 76 14.12 15.82 9.42
C ILE A 76 15.27 15.06 10.07
N ARG A 77 15.17 14.87 11.38
CA ARG A 77 16.07 14.03 12.15
C ARG A 77 15.46 12.65 12.40
N HIS A 78 16.16 11.59 12.05
CA HIS A 78 15.83 10.20 12.39
C HIS A 78 16.60 9.74 13.63
N CYS A 79 16.46 8.47 14.02
CA CYS A 79 17.18 7.83 15.13
C CYS A 79 18.69 8.17 15.13
N LEU A 80 19.23 8.40 16.33
CA LEU A 80 20.63 8.75 16.57
C LEU A 80 21.12 9.96 15.74
N GLY A 81 20.25 10.96 15.56
CA GLY A 81 20.61 12.22 14.90
C GLY A 81 20.99 12.08 13.43
N ARG A 82 20.50 11.06 12.72
CA ARG A 82 20.69 10.92 11.26
C ARG A 82 19.83 11.94 10.52
N ASP A 83 20.39 12.62 9.54
CA ASP A 83 19.65 13.57 8.71
C ASP A 83 18.98 12.84 7.55
N VAL A 84 17.70 13.13 7.32
CA VAL A 84 16.92 12.61 6.20
C VAL A 84 16.36 13.80 5.44
N LEU A 85 16.61 13.83 4.12
CA LEU A 85 16.09 14.85 3.23
C LEU A 85 14.70 14.44 2.75
N PHE A 86 13.68 15.21 3.08
CA PHE A 86 12.34 15.05 2.54
C PHE A 86 12.18 15.87 1.27
N LEU A 87 11.57 15.26 0.24
CA LEU A 87 11.35 15.88 -1.06
C LEU A 87 9.89 15.76 -1.48
N ALA A 88 9.31 16.90 -1.86
CA ALA A 88 8.04 17.03 -2.57
C ALA A 88 8.21 17.80 -3.90
N ASP A 89 9.37 18.42 -4.14
CA ASP A 89 9.63 19.22 -5.34
C ASP A 89 9.60 18.37 -6.63
N PRO A 90 8.83 18.75 -7.66
CA PRO A 90 8.67 17.93 -8.87
C PRO A 90 9.97 17.65 -9.62
N LYS A 91 10.89 18.63 -9.70
CA LYS A 91 12.16 18.46 -10.41
C LYS A 91 13.12 17.55 -9.64
N ALA A 92 13.16 17.70 -8.32
CA ALA A 92 13.93 16.83 -7.44
C ALA A 92 13.43 15.39 -7.51
N LEU A 93 12.11 15.21 -7.48
CA LEU A 93 11.48 13.89 -7.60
C LEU A 93 11.75 13.26 -8.96
N HIS A 94 11.57 14.01 -10.06
CA HIS A 94 11.92 13.55 -11.39
C HIS A 94 13.38 13.07 -11.45
N HIS A 95 14.32 13.84 -10.88
CA HIS A 95 15.74 13.48 -10.83
C HIS A 95 15.99 12.17 -10.08
N VAL A 96 15.45 12.04 -8.86
CA VAL A 96 15.64 10.86 -7.99
C VAL A 96 15.10 9.59 -8.65
N PHE A 97 13.92 9.65 -9.28
CA PHE A 97 13.31 8.47 -9.91
C PHE A 97 13.92 8.14 -11.28
N ARG A 98 14.31 9.14 -12.08
CA ARG A 98 14.98 8.90 -13.36
C ARG A 98 16.35 8.24 -13.17
N SER A 99 17.06 8.63 -12.12
CA SER A 99 18.38 8.09 -11.75
C SER A 99 18.28 6.88 -10.81
N GLY A 100 17.33 5.96 -11.04
CA GLY A 100 16.97 4.95 -10.04
C GLY A 100 18.09 3.98 -9.59
N TYR A 101 19.20 3.87 -10.32
CA TYR A 101 20.41 3.15 -9.84
C TYR A 101 21.27 3.98 -8.88
N ALA A 102 21.25 5.31 -8.99
CA ALA A 102 21.96 6.19 -8.06
C ALA A 102 21.24 6.32 -6.71
N TYR A 103 19.97 5.91 -6.64
CA TYR A 103 19.12 6.01 -5.45
C TYR A 103 18.52 4.65 -5.09
N ALA A 104 19.25 3.88 -4.28
CA ALA A 104 18.83 2.55 -3.86
C ALA A 104 17.76 2.58 -2.75
N ARG A 105 17.00 1.49 -2.59
CA ARG A 105 16.16 1.28 -1.40
C ARG A 105 17.04 1.08 -0.16
N THR A 106 16.57 1.51 1.01
CA THR A 106 17.28 1.32 2.28
C THR A 106 17.35 -0.17 2.67
N THR A 107 18.37 -0.57 3.44
CA THR A 107 18.52 -1.96 3.91
C THR A 107 17.32 -2.43 4.72
N ASP A 108 16.74 -1.56 5.55
CA ASP A 108 15.58 -1.91 6.36
C ASP A 108 14.31 -2.09 5.51
N SER A 109 14.13 -1.29 4.45
CA SER A 109 13.05 -1.48 3.48
C SER A 109 13.22 -2.80 2.73
N LYS A 110 14.45 -3.11 2.26
CA LYS A 110 14.76 -4.40 1.62
C LYS A 110 14.48 -5.58 2.54
N PHE A 111 14.88 -5.50 3.80
CA PHE A 111 14.67 -6.57 4.78
C PHE A 111 13.18 -6.78 5.12
N ILE A 112 12.40 -5.71 5.25
CA ILE A 112 10.95 -5.81 5.47
C ILE A 112 10.24 -6.40 4.26
N SER A 113 10.62 -5.99 3.05
CA SER A 113 10.08 -6.60 1.83
C SER A 113 10.42 -8.08 1.75
N TRP A 114 11.67 -8.47 2.05
CA TRP A 114 12.06 -9.89 2.14
C TRP A 114 11.26 -10.64 3.21
N LEU A 115 11.07 -10.03 4.38
CA LEU A 115 10.27 -10.63 5.44
C LEU A 115 8.83 -10.87 4.99
N LEU A 116 8.25 -9.95 4.23
CA LEU A 116 6.86 -10.02 3.79
C LEU A 116 6.63 -10.89 2.55
N MET A 117 7.62 -10.97 1.66
CA MET A 117 7.44 -11.49 0.29
C MET A 117 8.48 -12.55 -0.11
N GLY A 118 9.40 -12.91 0.78
CA GLY A 118 10.45 -13.89 0.52
C GLY A 118 11.56 -13.38 -0.43
N GLU A 119 12.31 -14.31 -1.02
CA GLU A 119 13.36 -14.02 -2.00
C GLU A 119 12.76 -13.77 -3.38
N SER A 120 12.07 -12.64 -3.49
CA SER A 120 11.40 -12.24 -4.73
C SER A 120 12.30 -11.39 -5.63
N ILE A 121 12.23 -11.64 -6.95
CA ILE A 121 12.97 -10.91 -7.99
C ILE A 121 12.64 -9.41 -8.04
N LEU A 122 11.53 -8.99 -7.43
CA LEU A 122 11.15 -7.57 -7.30
C LEU A 122 11.96 -6.84 -6.21
N PHE A 123 12.65 -7.58 -5.34
CA PHE A 123 13.44 -7.06 -4.22
C PHE A 123 14.91 -7.44 -4.29
N THR A 124 15.29 -8.33 -5.20
CA THR A 124 16.67 -8.50 -5.70
C THR A 124 16.90 -7.56 -6.90
N ASP A 125 18.12 -7.03 -7.11
CA ASP A 125 18.43 -6.15 -8.25
C ASP A 125 18.77 -6.99 -9.51
N PRO A 126 18.43 -6.59 -10.76
CA PRO A 126 17.21 -5.95 -11.26
C PRO A 126 16.55 -6.72 -12.43
N GLY A 127 15.21 -6.62 -12.55
CA GLY A 127 14.52 -6.40 -13.82
C GLY A 127 13.64 -7.54 -14.35
N PHE A 128 12.32 -7.40 -14.26
CA PHE A 128 11.37 -8.01 -15.19
C PHE A 128 10.08 -7.16 -15.26
N ASP A 129 9.63 -6.91 -16.49
CA ASP A 129 8.32 -6.33 -16.82
C ASP A 129 7.34 -7.48 -16.99
N PHE A 130 6.18 -7.43 -16.32
CA PHE A 130 5.15 -8.43 -16.46
C PHE A 130 3.76 -7.83 -16.26
N ASN A 131 2.81 -8.21 -17.12
CA ASN A 131 1.44 -7.73 -17.13
C ASN A 131 0.53 -8.83 -16.58
N CYS A 132 -0.23 -8.53 -15.52
CA CYS A 132 -1.04 -9.52 -14.80
C CYS A 132 -2.50 -9.46 -15.25
N GLY A 133 -3.13 -10.62 -15.33
CA GLY A 133 -4.58 -10.81 -15.23
C GLY A 133 -4.80 -12.05 -14.37
N ALA A 134 -5.55 -11.91 -13.28
CA ALA A 134 -6.07 -13.03 -12.49
C ALA A 134 -7.13 -12.54 -11.49
N LEU A 135 -8.35 -13.08 -11.62
CA LEU A 135 -9.33 -13.21 -10.54
C LEU A 135 -9.83 -14.65 -10.63
N ASP A 136 -9.72 -15.41 -9.54
CA ASP A 136 -10.35 -16.72 -9.35
C ASP A 136 -10.82 -16.84 -7.89
N GLU A 137 -11.91 -17.57 -7.67
CA GLU A 137 -12.82 -17.48 -6.51
C GLU A 137 -12.35 -18.19 -5.21
N ASP A 138 -11.15 -18.79 -5.14
CA ASP A 138 -10.71 -19.59 -3.98
C ASP A 138 -9.92 -18.80 -2.89
N LEU A 139 -10.18 -17.49 -2.75
CA LEU A 139 -9.40 -16.57 -1.89
C LEU A 139 -9.81 -16.53 -0.39
N ASN A 140 -10.81 -17.32 0.04
CA ASN A 140 -11.45 -17.11 1.34
C ASN A 140 -10.57 -17.42 2.58
N GLU A 141 -9.68 -18.43 2.54
CA GLU A 141 -8.71 -18.67 3.64
C GLU A 141 -7.58 -17.61 3.61
N PHE A 142 -7.22 -17.18 2.40
CA PHE A 142 -6.13 -16.25 2.14
C PHE A 142 -6.45 -14.85 2.70
N VAL A 143 -7.60 -14.26 2.33
CA VAL A 143 -8.04 -12.91 2.77
C VAL A 143 -8.09 -12.78 4.29
N GLY A 144 -8.50 -13.84 5.01
CA GLY A 144 -8.56 -13.86 6.47
C GLY A 144 -7.21 -13.66 7.17
N VAL A 145 -6.11 -14.05 6.53
CA VAL A 145 -4.74 -13.90 7.07
C VAL A 145 -4.16 -12.50 6.83
N TYR A 146 -4.56 -11.84 5.74
CA TYR A 146 -4.14 -10.46 5.46
C TYR A 146 -4.86 -9.44 6.33
N LYS A 147 -6.08 -9.76 6.74
CA LYS A 147 -6.91 -8.88 7.55
C LYS A 147 -6.14 -8.43 8.79
N ASN A 148 -5.90 -7.12 8.87
CA ASN A 148 -5.16 -6.45 9.94
C ASN A 148 -3.69 -6.89 10.09
N MET A 149 -3.08 -7.58 9.12
CA MET A 149 -1.66 -7.99 9.21
C MET A 149 -0.74 -6.77 9.36
N PHE A 150 -0.91 -5.75 8.50
CA PHE A 150 -0.17 -4.49 8.58
C PHE A 150 -0.46 -3.73 9.88
N ARG A 151 -1.74 -3.67 10.27
CA ARG A 151 -2.16 -3.10 11.55
C ARG A 151 -1.39 -3.73 12.72
N ASP A 152 -1.48 -5.05 12.85
CA ASP A 152 -0.98 -5.81 13.99
C ASP A 152 0.56 -5.91 14.03
N SER A 153 1.21 -5.79 12.87
CA SER A 153 2.65 -6.00 12.74
C SER A 153 3.44 -4.71 12.58
N MET A 154 2.81 -3.63 12.11
CA MET A 154 3.49 -2.37 11.77
C MET A 154 2.96 -1.14 12.50
N MET A 155 1.76 -1.17 13.11
CA MET A 155 1.30 -0.01 13.88
C MET A 155 2.01 0.13 15.21
N HIS A 156 2.29 1.39 15.55
CA HIS A 156 2.92 1.83 16.80
C HIS A 156 4.07 0.93 17.27
N PRO A 157 5.13 0.77 16.46
CA PRO A 157 6.31 0.03 16.87
C PRO A 157 6.82 0.56 18.22
N THR A 158 7.22 -0.36 19.09
CA THR A 158 7.82 0.03 20.36
C THR A 158 9.08 0.85 20.11
N THR A 159 9.38 1.78 21.01
CA THR A 159 10.59 2.61 20.91
C THR A 159 11.86 1.77 20.74
N GLY A 160 11.95 0.62 21.44
CA GLY A 160 13.05 -0.32 21.31
C GLY A 160 13.14 -0.94 19.91
N SER A 161 12.01 -1.29 19.28
CA SER A 161 11.98 -1.84 17.92
C SER A 161 12.40 -0.81 16.85
N LEU A 162 12.03 0.47 17.03
CA LEU A 162 12.46 1.57 16.16
C LEU A 162 13.97 1.79 16.21
N LEU A 163 14.54 1.75 17.42
CA LEU A 163 15.99 1.83 17.61
C LEU A 163 16.70 0.59 17.04
N PHE A 164 16.16 -0.60 17.28
CA PHE A 164 16.71 -1.84 16.74
C PHE A 164 16.75 -1.83 15.20
N ARG A 165 15.68 -1.37 14.54
CA ARG A 165 15.62 -1.24 13.09
C ARG A 165 16.67 -0.29 12.52
N HIS A 166 17.01 0.79 13.23
CA HIS A 166 18.10 1.70 12.82
C HIS A 166 19.46 0.99 12.72
N PHE A 167 19.67 -0.06 13.52
CA PHE A 167 20.90 -0.82 13.53
C PHE A 167 20.95 -1.97 12.50
N TRP A 168 19.82 -2.32 11.87
CA TRP A 168 19.78 -3.40 10.86
C TRP A 168 20.79 -3.28 9.73
N PRO A 169 21.09 -2.09 9.15
CA PRO A 169 22.09 -1.96 8.10
C PRO A 169 23.51 -2.39 8.49
N TYR A 170 23.74 -2.64 9.77
CA TYR A 170 25.03 -2.98 10.34
C TYR A 170 25.09 -4.40 10.91
N ILE A 171 23.93 -5.07 10.99
CA ILE A 171 23.86 -6.46 11.42
C ILE A 171 23.96 -7.31 10.15
N PRO A 172 24.83 -8.32 10.09
CA PRO A 172 24.90 -9.23 8.96
C PRO A 172 23.52 -9.84 8.68
N GLU A 173 23.17 -9.95 7.40
CA GLU A 173 21.85 -10.42 7.00
C GLU A 173 21.52 -11.80 7.58
N SER A 174 22.49 -12.71 7.64
CA SER A 174 22.33 -14.03 8.27
C SER A 174 21.87 -13.96 9.72
N VAL A 175 22.35 -12.97 10.48
CA VAL A 175 21.95 -12.73 11.87
C VAL A 175 20.55 -12.15 11.93
N LEU A 176 20.21 -11.17 11.09
CA LEU A 176 18.85 -10.63 11.03
C LEU A 176 17.81 -11.72 10.70
N ARG A 177 18.13 -12.59 9.72
CA ARG A 177 17.30 -13.74 9.35
C ARG A 177 17.14 -14.72 10.53
N ALA A 178 18.18 -14.92 11.33
CA ALA A 178 18.10 -15.74 12.53
C ALA A 178 17.23 -15.11 13.63
N LEU A 179 17.30 -13.78 13.81
CA LEU A 179 16.52 -13.06 14.82
C LEU A 179 15.01 -13.15 14.59
N VAL A 180 14.56 -13.24 13.33
CA VAL A 180 13.15 -13.46 12.98
C VAL A 180 12.63 -14.83 13.48
N ARG A 181 13.52 -15.80 13.74
CA ARG A 181 13.13 -17.11 14.31
C ARG A 181 12.77 -17.04 15.79
N LEU A 182 13.12 -15.95 16.48
CA LEU A 182 12.83 -15.76 17.89
C LEU A 182 11.32 -15.68 18.17
N PRO A 183 10.86 -16.14 19.34
CA PRO A 183 9.44 -16.21 19.70
C PRO A 183 8.83 -14.85 20.11
N ALA A 184 9.17 -13.76 19.44
CA ALA A 184 8.51 -12.47 19.67
C ALA A 184 7.13 -12.46 18.99
N LYS A 185 6.10 -11.92 19.66
CA LYS A 185 4.69 -11.92 19.18
C LYS A 185 4.54 -11.45 17.72
N GLN A 186 5.22 -10.36 17.37
CA GLN A 186 5.24 -9.79 16.00
C GLN A 186 5.87 -10.75 14.97
N PHE A 187 6.96 -11.43 15.32
CA PHE A 187 7.64 -12.37 14.41
C PHE A 187 6.91 -13.70 14.32
N VAL A 188 6.24 -14.15 15.37
CA VAL A 188 5.39 -15.36 15.35
C VAL A 188 4.20 -15.14 14.41
N ARG A 189 3.49 -14.01 14.53
CA ARG A 189 2.37 -13.66 13.64
C ARG A 189 2.80 -13.54 12.20
N MET A 190 3.89 -12.81 11.94
CA MET A 190 4.45 -12.66 10.60
C MET A 190 4.83 -14.03 10.01
N ARG A 191 5.50 -14.89 10.77
CA ARG A 191 5.83 -16.25 10.32
C ARG A 191 4.60 -17.09 10.00
N HIS A 192 3.56 -17.01 10.82
CA HIS A 192 2.31 -17.73 10.57
C HIS A 192 1.65 -17.25 9.26
N ALA A 193 1.58 -15.93 9.04
CA ALA A 193 1.05 -15.38 7.80
C ALA A 193 1.85 -15.87 6.58
N LEU A 194 3.18 -15.79 6.63
CA LEU A 194 4.05 -16.25 5.56
C LEU A 194 3.95 -17.75 5.31
N GLN A 195 3.79 -18.57 6.35
CA GLN A 195 3.60 -20.01 6.19
C GLN A 195 2.31 -20.32 5.44
N THR A 196 1.21 -19.61 5.76
CA THR A 196 -0.04 -19.76 5.01
C THR A 196 0.10 -19.30 3.57
N ILE A 197 0.74 -18.15 3.34
CA ILE A 197 0.96 -17.61 1.99
C ILE A 197 1.82 -18.56 1.15
N ASN A 198 2.91 -19.10 1.71
CA ASN A 198 3.78 -20.03 1.01
C ASN A 198 3.04 -21.33 0.68
N ARG A 199 2.26 -21.88 1.61
CA ARG A 199 1.45 -23.08 1.37
C ARG A 199 0.44 -22.85 0.24
N PHE A 200 -0.28 -21.74 0.26
CA PHE A 200 -1.24 -21.39 -0.79
C PHE A 200 -0.53 -21.18 -2.14
N SER A 201 0.61 -20.48 -2.12
CA SER A 201 1.42 -20.24 -3.31
C SER A 201 1.95 -21.54 -3.93
N GLU A 202 2.39 -22.50 -3.10
CA GLU A 202 2.81 -23.83 -3.54
C GLU A 202 1.66 -24.60 -4.19
N GLN A 203 0.47 -24.57 -3.58
CA GLN A 203 -0.73 -25.19 -4.15
C GLN A 203 -1.10 -24.60 -5.51
N LEU A 204 -1.08 -23.26 -5.62
CA LEU A 204 -1.39 -22.55 -6.86
C LEU A 204 -0.37 -22.86 -7.96
N ILE A 205 0.92 -22.88 -7.63
CA ILE A 205 1.99 -23.24 -8.56
C ILE A 205 1.81 -24.68 -9.05
N GLU A 206 1.53 -25.64 -8.17
CA GLU A 206 1.36 -27.04 -8.56
C GLU A 206 0.14 -27.26 -9.45
N GLN A 207 -0.98 -26.62 -9.11
CA GLN A 207 -2.19 -26.61 -9.94
C GLN A 207 -1.87 -26.09 -11.34
N ARG A 208 -1.18 -24.94 -11.46
CA ARG A 208 -0.87 -24.33 -12.77
C ARG A 208 0.21 -25.11 -13.53
N LYS A 209 1.19 -25.72 -12.85
CA LYS A 209 2.13 -26.68 -13.46
C LYS A 209 1.40 -27.85 -14.10
N SER A 210 0.36 -28.39 -13.47
CA SER A 210 -0.43 -29.49 -14.02
C SER A 210 -1.20 -29.07 -15.28
N VAL A 211 -1.80 -27.87 -15.29
CA VAL A 211 -2.52 -27.31 -16.45
C VAL A 211 -1.57 -27.07 -17.62
N VAL A 212 -0.44 -26.40 -17.40
CA VAL A 212 0.55 -26.09 -18.44
C VAL A 212 1.16 -27.36 -19.06
N LYS A 213 1.37 -28.42 -18.27
CA LYS A 213 1.84 -29.73 -18.80
C LYS A 213 0.81 -30.38 -19.71
N THR A 214 -0.48 -30.23 -19.40
CA THR A 214 -1.59 -30.86 -20.13
C THR A 214 -1.91 -30.07 -21.42
N GLN A 215 -1.70 -28.75 -21.42
CA GLN A 215 -1.92 -27.86 -22.57
C GLN A 215 -0.75 -27.79 -23.57
N ARG A 216 0.37 -28.49 -23.35
CA ARG A 216 1.55 -28.53 -24.25
C ARG A 216 1.29 -29.11 -25.66
N GLY A 217 0.05 -29.38 -26.03
CA GLY A 217 -0.34 -29.88 -27.36
C GLY A 217 -1.66 -29.33 -27.92
N ILE A 218 -2.24 -28.27 -27.34
CA ILE A 218 -3.51 -27.72 -27.85
C ILE A 218 -3.41 -26.20 -27.94
N ASP A 219 -3.28 -25.69 -29.18
CA ASP A 219 -3.63 -24.32 -29.58
C ASP A 219 -5.16 -24.12 -29.50
N SER A 220 -5.78 -24.44 -28.37
CA SER A 220 -7.17 -24.12 -28.12
C SER A 220 -7.23 -22.73 -27.50
N GLY A 221 -8.08 -21.87 -28.04
CA GLY A 221 -8.37 -20.52 -27.53
C GLY A 221 -9.03 -20.50 -26.15
N ASP A 222 -8.52 -21.30 -25.22
CA ASP A 222 -8.93 -21.41 -23.83
C ASP A 222 -8.21 -20.32 -23.01
N GLU A 223 -8.97 -19.43 -22.40
CA GLU A 223 -8.44 -18.26 -21.67
C GLU A 223 -7.61 -18.65 -20.43
N HIS A 224 -7.79 -19.89 -19.93
CA HIS A 224 -7.11 -20.44 -18.75
C HIS A 224 -5.58 -20.58 -18.86
N GLY A 225 -4.98 -20.40 -20.05
CA GLY A 225 -3.52 -20.43 -20.25
C GLY A 225 -2.83 -19.06 -20.25
N LYS A 226 -3.57 -17.97 -20.02
CA LYS A 226 -3.09 -16.58 -20.10
C LYS A 226 -2.94 -15.87 -18.74
N ASP A 227 -3.29 -16.52 -17.63
CA ASP A 227 -3.15 -15.95 -16.30
C ASP A 227 -1.67 -15.81 -15.89
N LEU A 228 -1.40 -14.88 -14.96
CA LEU A 228 -0.05 -14.56 -14.48
C LEU A 228 0.76 -15.79 -14.06
N MET A 229 0.13 -16.72 -13.35
CA MET A 229 0.80 -17.89 -12.79
C MET A 229 1.14 -18.88 -13.89
N SER A 230 0.23 -19.09 -14.83
CA SER A 230 0.47 -19.90 -16.03
C SER A 230 1.64 -19.36 -16.85
N ILE A 231 1.75 -18.03 -17.01
CA ILE A 231 2.87 -17.45 -17.75
C ILE A 231 4.18 -17.55 -16.96
N LEU A 232 4.17 -17.30 -15.64
CA LEU A 232 5.35 -17.47 -14.79
C LEU A 232 5.88 -18.91 -14.85
N VAL A 233 4.98 -19.89 -14.73
CA VAL A 233 5.30 -21.31 -14.83
C VAL A 233 5.87 -21.64 -16.22
N ARG A 234 5.25 -21.14 -17.30
CA ARG A 234 5.73 -21.35 -18.68
C ARG A 234 7.10 -20.72 -18.91
N ALA A 235 7.31 -19.48 -18.48
CA ALA A 235 8.61 -18.80 -18.56
C ALA A 235 9.69 -19.57 -17.79
N ASN A 236 9.32 -20.16 -16.65
CA ASN A 236 10.21 -21.01 -15.87
C ASN A 236 10.48 -22.39 -16.50
N THR A 237 9.80 -22.76 -17.59
CA THR A 237 10.14 -23.95 -18.40
C THR A 237 11.23 -23.69 -19.44
N SER A 238 11.83 -22.50 -19.47
CA SER A 238 12.93 -22.11 -20.37
C SER A 238 14.03 -23.15 -20.45
N GLU A 239 14.57 -23.42 -21.64
CA GLU A 239 15.69 -24.35 -21.82
C GLU A 239 16.98 -23.85 -21.19
N ASN A 240 17.13 -22.52 -21.07
CA ASN A 240 18.32 -21.90 -20.49
C ASN A 240 18.20 -21.86 -18.95
N PRO A 241 19.09 -22.56 -18.22
CA PRO A 241 19.05 -22.60 -16.75
C PRO A 241 19.14 -21.22 -16.08
N LYS A 242 19.74 -20.22 -16.75
CA LYS A 242 19.90 -18.86 -16.22
C LYS A 242 18.56 -18.13 -16.03
N TYR A 243 17.53 -18.51 -16.78
CA TYR A 243 16.20 -17.88 -16.70
C TYR A 243 15.21 -18.70 -15.87
N ARG A 244 15.66 -19.78 -15.25
CA ARG A 244 14.82 -20.60 -14.37
C ARG A 244 14.86 -20.06 -12.95
N LEU A 245 13.69 -19.88 -12.37
CA LEU A 245 13.46 -19.63 -10.96
C LEU A 245 13.39 -20.96 -10.20
N THR A 246 13.97 -20.98 -9.01
CA THR A 246 13.74 -22.03 -8.02
C THR A 246 12.28 -22.04 -7.58
N ASP A 247 11.80 -23.16 -7.04
CA ASP A 247 10.43 -23.23 -6.51
C ASP A 247 10.22 -22.20 -5.38
N SER A 248 11.24 -21.94 -4.54
CA SER A 248 11.18 -20.88 -3.52
C SER A 248 11.06 -19.48 -4.11
N GLU A 249 11.74 -19.19 -5.22
CA GLU A 249 11.64 -17.89 -5.90
C GLU A 249 10.29 -17.74 -6.60
N MET A 250 9.73 -18.82 -7.15
CA MET A 250 8.38 -18.81 -7.71
C MET A 250 7.33 -18.57 -6.61
N THR A 251 7.38 -19.30 -5.51
CA THR A 251 6.49 -19.09 -4.36
C THR A 251 6.59 -17.66 -3.83
N ALA A 252 7.80 -17.10 -3.76
CA ALA A 252 8.02 -15.70 -3.40
C ALA A 252 7.42 -14.71 -4.41
N GLN A 253 7.41 -15.02 -5.72
CA GLN A 253 6.73 -14.19 -6.72
C GLN A 253 5.23 -14.16 -6.50
N VAL A 254 4.61 -15.33 -6.28
CA VAL A 254 3.18 -15.43 -6.01
C VAL A 254 2.80 -14.61 -4.78
N ALA A 255 3.54 -14.79 -3.68
CA ALA A 255 3.38 -14.02 -2.46
C ALA A 255 3.49 -12.51 -2.71
N THR A 256 4.43 -12.09 -3.55
CA THR A 256 4.63 -10.67 -3.91
C THR A 256 3.42 -10.11 -4.65
N PHE A 257 2.94 -10.79 -5.68
CA PHE A 257 1.81 -10.32 -6.48
C PHE A 257 0.55 -10.18 -5.64
N LEU A 258 0.27 -11.18 -4.80
CA LEU A 258 -0.92 -11.17 -3.96
C LEU A 258 -0.83 -10.13 -2.84
N LEU A 259 0.30 -10.05 -2.10
CA LEU A 259 0.44 -9.07 -1.01
C LEU A 259 0.49 -7.63 -1.54
N ALA A 260 1.28 -7.36 -2.58
CA ALA A 260 1.47 -6.01 -3.08
C ALA A 260 0.21 -5.47 -3.79
N GLY A 261 -0.50 -6.33 -4.53
CA GLY A 261 -1.72 -5.98 -5.25
C GLY A 261 -2.95 -5.84 -4.34
N HIS A 262 -3.14 -6.76 -3.39
CA HIS A 262 -4.39 -6.82 -2.63
C HIS A 262 -4.61 -5.59 -1.73
N GLU A 263 -3.71 -5.34 -0.77
CA GLU A 263 -3.93 -4.30 0.25
C GLU A 263 -4.00 -2.89 -0.38
N THR A 264 -3.25 -2.66 -1.46
CA THR A 264 -3.19 -1.34 -2.11
C THR A 264 -4.39 -1.06 -3.00
N SER A 265 -4.83 -2.02 -3.81
CA SER A 265 -6.06 -1.89 -4.62
C SER A 265 -7.29 -1.79 -3.71
N ALA A 266 -7.39 -2.65 -2.70
CA ALA A 266 -8.45 -2.64 -1.68
C ALA A 266 -8.57 -1.29 -0.96
N GLY A 267 -7.44 -0.77 -0.46
CA GLY A 267 -7.39 0.54 0.19
C GLY A 267 -7.80 1.67 -0.76
N THR A 268 -7.38 1.61 -2.02
CA THR A 268 -7.73 2.62 -3.03
C THR A 268 -9.23 2.64 -3.30
N LEU A 269 -9.85 1.48 -3.52
CA LEU A 269 -11.31 1.36 -3.71
C LEU A 269 -12.08 1.83 -2.47
N THR A 270 -11.59 1.48 -1.28
CA THR A 270 -12.20 1.89 0.00
C THR A 270 -12.29 3.42 0.10
N TRP A 271 -11.17 4.12 -0.08
CA TRP A 271 -11.16 5.59 -0.08
C TRP A 271 -11.95 6.20 -1.24
N LEU A 272 -11.95 5.54 -2.42
CA LEU A 272 -12.69 5.99 -3.59
C LEU A 272 -14.19 6.03 -3.33
N LEU A 273 -14.75 4.92 -2.85
CA LEU A 273 -16.16 4.82 -2.52
C LEU A 273 -16.54 5.82 -1.41
N TRP A 274 -15.65 6.08 -0.45
CA TRP A 274 -15.89 7.08 0.59
C TRP A 274 -15.94 8.52 0.08
N GLU A 275 -15.05 8.93 -0.82
CA GLU A 275 -15.14 10.27 -1.42
C GLU A 275 -16.35 10.40 -2.35
N LEU A 276 -16.67 9.33 -3.11
CA LEU A 276 -17.87 9.29 -3.94
C LEU A 276 -19.16 9.36 -3.11
N ALA A 277 -19.19 8.71 -1.94
CA ALA A 277 -20.32 8.77 -1.02
C ALA A 277 -20.61 10.18 -0.48
N LYS A 278 -19.60 11.07 -0.49
CA LYS A 278 -19.78 12.50 -0.17
C LYS A 278 -20.29 13.32 -1.36
N ASP A 279 -20.11 12.82 -2.59
CA ASP A 279 -20.48 13.50 -3.84
C ASP A 279 -21.34 12.60 -4.74
N VAL A 280 -22.59 12.41 -4.32
CA VAL A 280 -23.61 11.63 -5.05
C VAL A 280 -23.88 12.22 -6.45
N ASN A 281 -23.67 13.53 -6.65
CA ASN A 281 -23.82 14.14 -7.97
C ASN A 281 -22.74 13.69 -8.94
N TYR A 282 -21.49 13.52 -8.48
CA TYR A 282 -20.43 12.93 -9.30
C TYR A 282 -20.70 11.45 -9.61
N GLN A 283 -21.24 10.69 -8.66
CA GLN A 283 -21.71 9.32 -8.92
C GLN A 283 -22.76 9.27 -10.04
N ARG A 284 -23.72 10.21 -10.05
CA ARG A 284 -24.73 10.28 -11.11
C ARG A 284 -24.10 10.50 -12.50
N LYS A 285 -23.14 11.42 -12.62
CA LYS A 285 -22.41 11.67 -13.88
C LYS A 285 -21.65 10.43 -14.36
N MET A 286 -20.94 9.75 -13.46
CA MET A 286 -20.28 8.48 -13.80
C MET A 286 -21.30 7.43 -14.24
N ARG A 287 -22.46 7.35 -13.58
CA ARG A 287 -23.50 6.39 -13.95
C ARG A 287 -24.10 6.67 -15.32
N GLU A 288 -24.31 7.93 -15.67
CA GLU A 288 -24.74 8.35 -17.00
C GLU A 288 -23.71 7.99 -18.09
N GLU A 289 -22.42 8.23 -17.80
CA GLU A 289 -21.30 7.83 -18.67
C GLU A 289 -21.24 6.30 -18.85
N ILE A 290 -21.32 5.54 -17.75
CA ILE A 290 -21.30 4.06 -17.78
C ILE A 290 -22.51 3.52 -18.56
N ALA A 291 -23.70 4.06 -18.35
CA ALA A 291 -24.91 3.64 -19.07
C ALA A 291 -24.78 3.87 -20.59
N THR A 292 -24.15 4.98 -20.99
CA THR A 292 -23.87 5.28 -22.39
C THR A 292 -22.89 4.27 -22.99
N ALA A 293 -21.75 4.05 -22.32
CA ALA A 293 -20.77 3.06 -22.75
C ALA A 293 -21.36 1.63 -22.79
N ARG A 294 -22.24 1.27 -21.85
CA ARG A 294 -22.91 -0.02 -21.82
C ARG A 294 -23.84 -0.20 -23.02
N ALA A 295 -24.54 0.85 -23.43
CA ALA A 295 -25.37 0.81 -24.64
C ALA A 295 -24.52 0.51 -25.89
N ASP A 296 -23.31 1.09 -25.98
CA ASP A 296 -22.38 0.82 -27.07
C ASP A 296 -21.86 -0.62 -27.05
N VAL A 297 -21.49 -1.15 -25.87
CA VAL A 297 -21.10 -2.57 -25.67
C VAL A 297 -22.21 -3.51 -26.16
N ILE A 298 -23.45 -3.26 -25.75
CA ILE A 298 -24.62 -4.06 -26.17
C ILE A 298 -24.84 -3.95 -27.68
N ALA A 299 -24.68 -2.75 -28.27
CA ALA A 299 -24.83 -2.53 -29.71
C ALA A 299 -23.77 -3.28 -30.53
N ARG A 300 -22.56 -3.46 -29.99
CA ARG A 300 -21.50 -4.31 -30.59
C ARG A 300 -21.75 -5.81 -30.42
N GLY A 301 -22.66 -6.20 -29.53
CA GLY A 301 -22.92 -7.60 -29.17
C GLY A 301 -21.92 -8.18 -28.19
N ASP A 302 -21.15 -7.33 -27.50
CA ASP A 302 -20.22 -7.73 -26.46
C ASP A 302 -20.97 -7.94 -25.13
N ALA A 303 -20.50 -8.87 -24.29
CA ALA A 303 -21.06 -9.08 -22.95
C ALA A 303 -20.47 -8.13 -21.90
N ASP A 304 -19.17 -7.86 -22.01
CA ASP A 304 -18.39 -7.14 -21.01
C ASP A 304 -17.69 -5.92 -21.63
N PHE A 305 -17.29 -4.97 -20.77
CA PHE A 305 -16.47 -3.85 -21.20
C PHE A 305 -15.09 -4.33 -21.63
N THR A 306 -14.63 -3.85 -22.78
CA THR A 306 -13.23 -3.99 -23.18
C THR A 306 -12.35 -3.02 -22.39
N VAL A 307 -11.04 -3.25 -22.39
CA VAL A 307 -10.07 -2.30 -21.83
C VAL A 307 -10.21 -0.90 -22.47
N ALA A 308 -10.47 -0.84 -23.78
CA ALA A 308 -10.65 0.43 -24.48
C ALA A 308 -11.90 1.17 -24.02
N ASP A 309 -13.00 0.46 -23.73
CA ASP A 309 -14.21 1.08 -23.17
C ASP A 309 -13.91 1.70 -21.80
N LEU A 310 -13.27 0.94 -20.90
CA LEU A 310 -12.89 1.43 -19.56
C LEU A 310 -11.94 2.63 -19.62
N GLU A 311 -10.96 2.62 -20.52
CA GLU A 311 -10.02 3.73 -20.71
C GLU A 311 -10.68 4.99 -21.30
N SER A 312 -11.82 4.84 -21.99
CA SER A 312 -12.57 5.95 -22.59
C SER A 312 -13.50 6.69 -21.63
N MET A 313 -13.87 6.09 -20.49
CA MET A 313 -14.77 6.67 -19.48
C MET A 313 -14.08 7.82 -18.73
N GLU A 314 -14.31 9.05 -19.15
CA GLU A 314 -13.63 10.25 -18.64
C GLU A 314 -13.90 10.50 -17.15
N TYR A 315 -15.16 10.46 -16.70
CA TYR A 315 -15.54 10.71 -15.31
C TYR A 315 -15.02 9.64 -14.36
N VAL A 316 -15.14 8.36 -14.74
CA VAL A 316 -14.57 7.21 -14.01
C VAL A 316 -13.06 7.38 -13.87
N ASN A 317 -12.36 7.63 -14.98
CA ASN A 317 -10.91 7.77 -14.98
C ASN A 317 -10.42 9.00 -14.21
N ALA A 318 -11.16 10.10 -14.25
CA ALA A 318 -10.87 11.29 -13.45
C ALA A 318 -11.01 11.01 -11.94
N ALA A 319 -12.04 10.27 -11.51
CA ALA A 319 -12.20 9.90 -10.11
C ALA A 319 -11.08 8.98 -9.61
N ILE A 320 -10.67 8.00 -10.42
CA ILE A 320 -9.56 7.09 -10.08
C ILE A 320 -8.23 7.85 -9.95
N LYS A 321 -7.95 8.77 -10.87
CA LYS A 321 -6.75 9.62 -10.78
C LYS A 321 -6.79 10.50 -9.53
N GLU A 322 -7.94 11.09 -9.23
CA GLU A 322 -8.10 11.98 -8.07
C GLU A 322 -7.99 11.24 -6.74
N ILE A 323 -8.51 10.01 -6.64
CA ILE A 323 -8.38 9.25 -5.39
C ILE A 323 -6.94 8.81 -5.14
N MET A 324 -6.24 8.37 -6.19
CA MET A 324 -4.85 8.01 -6.08
C MET A 324 -3.97 9.23 -5.76
N ARG A 325 -4.37 10.43 -6.20
CA ARG A 325 -3.73 11.69 -5.83
C ARG A 325 -3.99 12.04 -4.36
N LEU A 326 -5.25 12.10 -3.96
CA LEU A 326 -5.68 12.59 -2.66
C LEU A 326 -5.37 11.58 -1.55
N HIS A 327 -5.58 10.29 -1.76
CA HIS A 327 -5.35 9.26 -0.74
C HIS A 327 -4.33 8.22 -1.22
N PRO A 328 -3.04 8.59 -1.37
CA PRO A 328 -2.01 7.64 -1.76
C PRO A 328 -1.83 6.61 -0.64
N ILE A 329 -2.05 5.33 -0.96
CA ILE A 329 -1.94 4.23 0.01
C ILE A 329 -0.49 4.08 0.51
N VAL A 330 0.49 4.31 -0.37
CA VAL A 330 1.91 4.44 0.01
C VAL A 330 2.28 5.93 -0.03
N TYR A 331 2.35 6.54 1.15
CA TYR A 331 2.53 7.99 1.31
C TYR A 331 4.00 8.43 1.40
N LEU A 332 4.92 7.52 1.75
CA LEU A 332 6.37 7.78 1.83
C LEU A 332 7.18 6.69 1.11
N LEU A 333 8.14 7.12 0.28
CA LEU A 333 9.10 6.24 -0.39
C LEU A 333 10.53 6.61 0.04
N VAL A 334 11.26 5.67 0.63
CA VAL A 334 12.61 5.94 1.16
C VAL A 334 13.69 5.49 0.17
N ARG A 335 14.72 6.30 0.00
CA ARG A 335 15.90 6.07 -0.85
C ARG A 335 17.19 6.41 -0.12
N VAL A 336 18.31 5.88 -0.62
CA VAL A 336 19.67 6.21 -0.18
C VAL A 336 20.51 6.50 -1.41
N ALA A 337 21.23 7.62 -1.41
CA ALA A 337 22.18 7.95 -2.46
C ALA A 337 23.35 6.95 -2.48
N ASP A 338 23.59 6.28 -3.60
CA ASP A 338 24.70 5.34 -3.75
C ASP A 338 26.01 6.03 -4.21
N LYS A 339 25.92 7.28 -4.65
CA LYS A 339 27.07 8.15 -4.96
C LYS A 339 26.77 9.58 -4.52
N ASP A 340 27.80 10.40 -4.50
CA ASP A 340 27.63 11.85 -4.36
C ASP A 340 26.86 12.37 -5.59
N ASP A 341 25.95 13.30 -5.37
CA ASP A 341 25.06 13.84 -6.41
C ASP A 341 24.58 15.26 -6.04
N VAL A 342 23.98 15.94 -7.02
CA VAL A 342 23.38 17.27 -6.85
C VAL A 342 21.92 17.20 -7.29
N ILE A 343 21.00 17.38 -6.34
CA ILE A 343 19.56 17.30 -6.62
C ILE A 343 19.05 18.68 -7.05
N PRO A 344 18.57 18.84 -8.30
CA PRO A 344 18.03 20.10 -8.76
C PRO A 344 16.62 20.34 -8.18
N LEU A 345 16.27 21.60 -7.95
CA LEU A 345 14.95 22.01 -7.47
C LEU A 345 14.21 22.78 -8.57
N SER A 346 12.89 22.63 -8.63
CA SER A 346 12.03 23.42 -9.51
C SER A 346 11.94 24.87 -9.05
N ARG A 347 12.13 25.10 -7.75
CA ARG A 347 12.14 26.43 -7.12
C ARG A 347 13.28 26.57 -6.12
N PRO A 348 13.86 27.77 -5.98
CA PRO A 348 14.84 28.01 -4.94
C PRO A 348 14.21 27.83 -3.54
N ILE A 349 14.92 27.16 -2.63
CA ILE A 349 14.57 27.06 -1.22
C ILE A 349 15.50 27.93 -0.39
N THR A 350 15.02 28.41 0.76
CA THR A 350 15.83 29.17 1.72
C THR A 350 16.50 28.20 2.70
N THR A 351 17.82 28.27 2.81
CA THR A 351 18.62 27.48 3.76
C THR A 351 18.48 28.01 5.19
N ALA A 352 19.03 27.27 6.16
CA ALA A 352 19.07 27.68 7.56
C ALA A 352 19.91 28.94 7.80
N THR A 353 20.82 29.28 6.87
CA THR A 353 21.63 30.52 6.90
C THR A 353 20.94 31.69 6.20
N GLY A 354 19.77 31.48 5.59
CA GLY A 354 19.02 32.51 4.84
C GLY A 354 19.39 32.61 3.36
N GLU A 355 20.32 31.78 2.86
CA GLU A 355 20.70 31.74 1.45
C GLU A 355 19.61 31.05 0.61
N LYS A 356 19.39 31.51 -0.63
CA LYS A 356 18.51 30.84 -1.58
C LYS A 356 19.32 29.90 -2.47
N ILE A 357 19.05 28.60 -2.40
CA ILE A 357 19.70 27.58 -3.23
C ILE A 357 18.68 26.95 -4.18
N SER A 358 19.11 26.63 -5.41
CA SER A 358 18.27 25.96 -6.42
C SER A 358 18.65 24.50 -6.65
N GLU A 359 19.64 24.02 -5.92
CA GLU A 359 20.13 22.65 -5.97
C GLU A 359 20.68 22.24 -4.60
N ILE A 360 20.57 20.95 -4.28
CA ILE A 360 20.97 20.38 -2.99
C ILE A 360 22.10 19.38 -3.24
N PRO A 361 23.35 19.70 -2.86
CA PRO A 361 24.43 18.73 -2.89
C PRO A 361 24.22 17.67 -1.82
N ILE A 362 24.38 16.41 -2.21
CA ILE A 362 24.25 15.25 -1.32
C ILE A 362 25.43 14.30 -1.45
N SER A 363 25.83 13.68 -0.34
CA SER A 363 26.87 12.65 -0.36
C SER A 363 26.28 11.24 -0.43
N LYS A 364 27.10 10.29 -0.88
CA LYS A 364 26.84 8.85 -0.77
C LYS A 364 26.42 8.50 0.66
N GLY A 365 25.32 7.77 0.77
CA GLY A 365 24.71 7.36 2.03
C GLY A 365 23.65 8.33 2.57
N GLN A 366 23.42 9.48 1.93
CA GLN A 366 22.35 10.40 2.29
C GLN A 366 20.99 9.70 2.12
N HIS A 367 20.19 9.68 3.19
CA HIS A 367 18.83 9.18 3.16
C HIS A 367 17.88 10.25 2.61
N ILE A 368 16.98 9.82 1.73
CA ILE A 368 15.98 10.66 1.10
C ILE A 368 14.62 10.02 1.33
N SER A 369 13.65 10.82 1.73
CA SER A 369 12.25 10.42 1.83
C SER A 369 11.45 11.21 0.81
N VAL A 370 10.86 10.51 -0.15
CA VAL A 370 9.93 11.09 -1.10
C VAL A 370 8.55 11.14 -0.46
N SER A 371 7.97 12.33 -0.38
CA SER A 371 6.61 12.53 0.13
C SER A 371 5.63 12.54 -1.03
N SER A 372 5.01 11.38 -1.27
CA SER A 372 3.89 11.28 -2.23
C SER A 372 2.74 12.18 -1.78
N TRP A 373 2.48 12.24 -0.47
CA TRP A 373 1.44 13.08 0.11
C TRP A 373 1.65 14.57 -0.16
N GLY A 374 2.88 15.06 0.05
CA GLY A 374 3.23 16.47 -0.15
C GLY A 374 3.17 16.86 -1.62
N TYR A 375 3.82 16.09 -2.50
CA TYR A 375 3.82 16.35 -3.94
C TYR A 375 2.41 16.34 -4.54
N ASN A 376 1.61 15.33 -4.19
CA ASN A 376 0.25 15.19 -4.70
C ASN A 376 -0.69 16.32 -4.23
N ARG A 377 -0.25 17.20 -3.31
CA ARG A 377 -1.02 18.33 -2.77
C ARG A 377 -0.40 19.70 -3.04
N LEU A 378 0.65 19.78 -3.86
CA LEU A 378 1.24 21.07 -4.23
C LEU A 378 0.23 21.92 -5.02
N PRO A 379 -0.16 23.12 -4.53
CA PRO A 379 -1.14 23.96 -5.23
C PRO A 379 -0.69 24.37 -6.63
N GLU A 380 0.61 24.49 -6.87
CA GLU A 380 1.13 24.93 -8.17
C GLU A 380 1.21 23.80 -9.20
N VAL A 381 1.09 22.55 -8.76
CA VAL A 381 0.94 21.40 -9.65
C VAL A 381 -0.54 21.07 -9.84
N TRP A 382 -1.33 21.13 -8.77
CA TRP A 382 -2.68 20.57 -8.73
C TRP A 382 -3.81 21.61 -8.68
N GLY A 383 -3.53 22.88 -8.45
CA GLY A 383 -4.51 23.96 -8.25
C GLY A 383 -4.66 24.37 -6.79
N GLU A 384 -5.23 25.55 -6.53
CA GLU A 384 -5.42 26.08 -5.16
C GLU A 384 -6.24 25.15 -4.25
N ASP A 385 -7.13 24.36 -4.85
CA ASP A 385 -7.97 23.39 -4.17
C ASP A 385 -7.30 21.99 -4.04
N ALA A 386 -5.97 21.90 -4.14
CA ALA A 386 -5.23 20.62 -4.09
C ALA A 386 -5.53 19.75 -2.86
N HIS A 387 -6.03 20.32 -1.77
CA HIS A 387 -6.42 19.55 -0.57
C HIS A 387 -7.81 18.93 -0.65
N ASN A 388 -8.61 19.33 -1.64
CA ASN A 388 -10.00 18.93 -1.79
C ASN A 388 -10.13 17.83 -2.84
N TRP A 389 -11.14 16.99 -2.64
CA TRP A 389 -11.63 16.08 -3.67
C TRP A 389 -12.25 16.89 -4.82
N ASN A 390 -11.60 16.86 -5.98
CA ASN A 390 -12.14 17.42 -7.21
C ASN A 390 -11.60 16.66 -8.43
N PRO A 391 -12.31 15.61 -8.86
CA PRO A 391 -11.91 14.84 -10.05
C PRO A 391 -11.87 15.67 -11.33
N SER A 392 -12.70 16.71 -11.41
CA SER A 392 -12.84 17.51 -12.64
C SER A 392 -11.56 18.25 -13.03
N ARG A 393 -10.59 18.36 -12.11
CA ARG A 393 -9.26 18.92 -12.42
C ARG A 393 -8.56 18.18 -13.56
N PHE A 394 -8.80 16.88 -13.72
CA PHE A 394 -8.17 16.08 -14.76
C PHE A 394 -8.71 16.36 -16.18
N PHE A 395 -9.82 17.11 -16.30
CA PHE A 395 -10.32 17.60 -17.59
C PHE A 395 -9.62 18.89 -18.04
N THR A 396 -9.14 19.70 -17.09
CA THR A 396 -8.61 21.04 -17.37
C THR A 396 -7.10 21.16 -17.20
N ILE A 397 -6.46 20.14 -16.61
CA ILE A 397 -5.02 20.17 -16.33
C ILE A 397 -4.19 20.20 -17.62
N ASP A 398 -3.32 21.19 -17.72
CA ASP A 398 -2.38 21.33 -18.83
C ASP A 398 -1.13 20.47 -18.55
N LYS A 399 -1.10 19.29 -19.16
CA LYS A 399 -0.02 18.31 -18.98
C LYS A 399 1.33 18.83 -19.51
N GLU A 400 1.34 19.75 -20.48
CA GLU A 400 2.58 20.25 -21.09
C GLU A 400 3.35 21.18 -20.16
N LYS A 401 2.65 21.84 -19.23
CA LYS A 401 3.26 22.73 -18.24
C LYS A 401 3.83 21.98 -17.02
N GLN A 402 3.57 20.69 -16.90
CA GLN A 402 3.98 19.91 -15.74
C GLN A 402 5.31 19.19 -15.97
N ILE A 403 6.15 19.17 -14.94
CA ILE A 403 7.30 18.27 -14.91
C ILE A 403 6.73 16.86 -14.67
N SER A 404 6.97 15.96 -15.62
CA SER A 404 6.48 14.57 -15.53
C SER A 404 7.10 13.85 -14.34
N VAL A 405 6.30 13.52 -13.34
CA VAL A 405 6.67 12.71 -12.18
C VAL A 405 5.79 11.47 -12.12
N GLY A 406 6.44 10.32 -11.93
CA GLY A 406 5.77 9.03 -11.84
C GLY A 406 5.31 8.46 -13.18
N VAL A 407 4.67 7.29 -13.13
CA VAL A 407 4.28 6.50 -14.31
C VAL A 407 2.82 6.65 -14.72
N PHE A 408 1.99 7.22 -13.87
CA PHE A 408 0.55 7.33 -14.09
C PHE A 408 0.05 8.72 -13.68
N ALA A 409 -0.61 9.41 -14.62
CA ALA A 409 -1.32 10.68 -14.39
C ALA A 409 -0.53 11.77 -13.65
N ASN A 410 0.80 11.80 -13.81
CA ASN A 410 1.70 12.70 -13.10
C ASN A 410 1.66 12.54 -11.55
N LEU A 411 1.32 11.34 -11.06
CA LEU A 411 1.19 10.99 -9.64
C LEU A 411 2.40 10.21 -9.13
N LEU A 412 2.79 10.47 -7.87
CA LEU A 412 3.82 9.69 -7.18
C LEU A 412 3.32 8.38 -6.56
N THR A 413 2.03 8.10 -6.64
CA THR A 413 1.38 6.96 -5.98
C THR A 413 1.97 5.61 -6.40
N PHE A 414 2.41 5.51 -7.66
CA PHE A 414 3.11 4.33 -8.19
C PHE A 414 4.64 4.51 -8.27
N GLY A 415 5.19 5.57 -7.68
CA GLY A 415 6.59 5.97 -7.89
C GLY A 415 6.89 6.27 -9.36
N GLY A 416 8.17 6.30 -9.71
CA GLY A 416 8.64 6.59 -11.07
C GLY A 416 9.92 5.85 -11.47
N GLY A 417 10.27 5.96 -12.75
CA GLY A 417 11.50 5.39 -13.32
C GLY A 417 11.54 3.87 -13.29
N ASN A 418 12.73 3.29 -13.32
CA ASN A 418 12.95 1.84 -13.36
C ASN A 418 12.56 1.07 -12.08
N LYS A 419 12.15 1.79 -11.03
CA LYS A 419 11.68 1.22 -9.76
C LYS A 419 10.24 1.66 -9.44
N SER A 420 9.47 2.07 -10.46
CA SER A 420 8.02 2.27 -10.35
C SER A 420 7.31 0.97 -9.98
N CYS A 421 6.07 1.08 -9.51
CA CYS A 421 5.20 -0.06 -9.28
C CYS A 421 5.08 -0.87 -10.56
N LEU A 422 5.36 -2.17 -10.51
CA LEU A 422 5.22 -3.06 -11.66
C LEU A 422 3.73 -3.23 -12.04
N GLY A 423 2.87 -3.36 -11.03
CA GLY A 423 1.45 -3.65 -11.20
C GLY A 423 0.57 -2.43 -11.51
N TRP A 424 1.13 -1.25 -11.81
CA TRP A 424 0.32 -0.02 -11.90
C TRP A 424 -0.80 -0.10 -12.95
N ARG A 425 -0.54 -0.71 -14.11
CA ARG A 425 -1.56 -0.88 -15.17
C ARG A 425 -2.66 -1.83 -14.71
N PHE A 426 -2.26 -2.94 -14.09
CA PHE A 426 -3.20 -3.92 -13.54
C PHE A 426 -4.08 -3.28 -12.47
N THR A 427 -3.51 -2.58 -11.51
CA THR A 427 -4.27 -1.88 -10.45
C THR A 427 -5.24 -0.86 -11.04
N VAL A 428 -4.84 -0.07 -12.04
CA VAL A 428 -5.76 0.90 -12.67
C VAL A 428 -6.93 0.19 -13.35
N LEU A 429 -6.66 -0.87 -14.13
CA LEU A 429 -7.69 -1.67 -14.80
C LEU A 429 -8.61 -2.39 -13.83
N GLU A 430 -8.05 -2.98 -12.77
CA GLU A 430 -8.79 -3.65 -11.70
C GLU A 430 -9.74 -2.66 -10.99
N VAL A 431 -9.22 -1.50 -10.59
CA VAL A 431 -10.03 -0.46 -9.95
C VAL A 431 -11.09 0.09 -10.90
N GLN A 432 -10.79 0.26 -12.19
CA GLN A 432 -11.77 0.67 -13.21
C GLN A 432 -12.90 -0.36 -13.31
N ALA A 433 -12.57 -1.63 -13.54
CA ALA A 433 -13.56 -2.69 -13.74
C ALA A 433 -14.47 -2.85 -12.51
N VAL A 434 -13.88 -2.91 -11.31
CA VAL A 434 -14.64 -3.02 -10.06
C VAL A 434 -15.49 -1.78 -9.82
N LEU A 435 -14.95 -0.57 -10.01
CA LEU A 435 -15.70 0.65 -9.78
C LEU A 435 -16.89 0.78 -10.72
N VAL A 436 -16.70 0.47 -12.01
CA VAL A 436 -17.76 0.57 -13.02
C VAL A 436 -18.93 -0.35 -12.65
N ASP A 437 -18.66 -1.62 -12.33
CA ASP A 437 -19.71 -2.56 -11.90
C ASP A 437 -20.42 -2.09 -10.62
N LEU A 438 -19.67 -1.55 -9.64
CA LEU A 438 -20.25 -1.02 -8.41
C LEU A 438 -21.14 0.19 -8.64
N ILE A 439 -20.73 1.16 -9.46
CA ILE A 439 -21.50 2.39 -9.71
C ILE A 439 -22.70 2.14 -10.64
N GLU A 440 -22.59 1.15 -11.54
CA GLU A 440 -23.69 0.70 -12.40
C GLU A 440 -24.83 0.08 -11.57
N ASN A 441 -24.49 -0.68 -10.53
CA ASN A 441 -25.47 -1.44 -9.74
C ASN A 441 -25.89 -0.77 -8.43
N PHE A 442 -25.05 0.11 -7.86
CA PHE A 442 -25.24 0.68 -6.54
C PHE A 442 -24.98 2.20 -6.50
N GLU A 443 -25.56 2.81 -5.46
CA GLU A 443 -25.30 4.16 -5.02
C GLU A 443 -24.77 4.11 -3.60
N PHE A 444 -23.73 4.89 -3.35
CA PHE A 444 -23.05 4.94 -2.07
C PHE A 444 -23.36 6.27 -1.38
N GLU A 445 -23.69 6.21 -0.09
CA GLU A 445 -23.91 7.37 0.75
C GLU A 445 -23.14 7.22 2.07
N LEU A 446 -22.86 8.34 2.73
CA LEU A 446 -22.36 8.29 4.10
C LEU A 446 -23.44 7.72 5.04
N PRO A 447 -23.06 6.93 6.06
CA PRO A 447 -23.98 6.55 7.12
C PRO A 447 -24.56 7.78 7.84
N ASP A 448 -25.77 7.65 8.38
CA ASP A 448 -26.44 8.75 9.10
C ASP A 448 -25.62 9.24 10.31
N GLU A 449 -24.90 8.32 10.96
CA GLU A 449 -24.01 8.59 12.09
C GLU A 449 -22.77 9.42 11.72
N LYS A 450 -22.40 9.49 10.42
CA LYS A 450 -21.23 10.19 9.88
C LYS A 450 -19.97 9.98 10.73
N PRO A 451 -19.48 8.73 10.84
CA PRO A 451 -18.34 8.42 11.67
C PRO A 451 -17.10 9.19 11.21
N ASP A 452 -16.31 9.65 12.19
CA ASP A 452 -15.04 10.31 11.93
C ASP A 452 -13.98 9.27 11.55
N ILE A 453 -13.51 9.37 10.29
CA ILE A 453 -12.55 8.43 9.72
C ILE A 453 -11.16 9.04 9.73
N GLN A 454 -10.22 8.27 10.28
CA GLN A 454 -8.83 8.64 10.49
C GLN A 454 -7.91 7.80 9.60
N ARG A 455 -6.93 8.43 8.95
CA ARG A 455 -5.83 7.75 8.24
C ARG A 455 -4.70 7.43 9.18
N VAL A 456 -4.44 6.14 9.43
CA VAL A 456 -3.40 5.70 10.37
C VAL A 456 -2.16 5.16 9.64
N PRO A 457 -0.94 5.48 10.12
CA PRO A 457 0.31 4.98 9.54
C PRO A 457 0.57 3.52 9.93
N ALA A 458 0.40 2.58 8.99
CA ALA A 458 0.70 1.15 9.18
C ALA A 458 1.65 0.59 8.10
N GLY A 459 2.59 1.42 7.61
CA GLY A 459 3.38 1.14 6.41
C GLY A 459 2.62 1.44 5.11
N VAL A 460 1.31 1.21 5.13
CA VAL A 460 0.31 1.78 4.21
C VAL A 460 -0.66 2.66 5.01
N THR A 461 -1.45 3.46 4.30
CA THR A 461 -2.53 4.26 4.89
C THR A 461 -3.76 3.38 5.09
N ILE A 462 -4.17 3.17 6.35
CA ILE A 462 -5.34 2.37 6.70
C ILE A 462 -6.44 3.29 7.29
N PRO A 463 -7.71 3.17 6.86
CA PRO A 463 -8.82 3.88 7.47
C PRO A 463 -9.27 3.21 8.77
N ILE A 464 -9.42 3.97 9.84
CA ILE A 464 -10.09 3.52 11.05
C ILE A 464 -11.16 4.53 11.47
N ILE A 465 -12.16 4.07 12.21
CA ILE A 465 -13.03 4.98 12.95
C ILE A 465 -12.24 5.51 14.15
N ARG A 466 -12.15 6.84 14.28
CA ARG A 466 -11.41 7.50 15.37
C ARG A 466 -11.87 6.96 16.73
N ASN A 467 -10.92 6.73 17.64
CA ASN A 467 -11.13 6.13 18.96
C ASN A 467 -11.61 4.67 18.99
N ASN A 468 -11.87 4.03 17.84
CA ASN A 468 -12.34 2.64 17.72
C ASN A 468 -11.29 1.71 17.11
N MET A 469 -10.01 1.94 17.42
CA MET A 469 -8.87 1.21 16.84
C MET A 469 -8.91 -0.32 17.05
N HIS A 470 -9.61 -0.79 18.09
CA HIS A 470 -9.80 -2.21 18.38
C HIS A 470 -10.62 -2.96 17.31
N LEU A 471 -11.50 -2.25 16.59
CA LEU A 471 -12.27 -2.81 15.47
C LEU A 471 -11.40 -3.06 14.23
N GLY A 472 -10.25 -2.38 14.13
CA GLY A 472 -9.35 -2.46 12.98
C GLY A 472 -9.74 -1.53 11.85
N SER A 473 -9.29 -1.90 10.65
CA SER A 473 -9.62 -1.13 9.45
C SER A 473 -11.13 -1.16 9.22
N GLN A 474 -11.74 0.02 9.16
CA GLN A 474 -13.20 0.20 9.06
C GLN A 474 -13.52 1.45 8.25
N MET A 475 -14.43 1.31 7.28
CA MET A 475 -14.96 2.43 6.51
C MET A 475 -16.44 2.15 6.20
N PRO A 476 -17.36 2.48 7.12
CA PRO A 476 -18.77 2.18 6.95
C PRO A 476 -19.40 3.05 5.86
N LEU A 477 -20.18 2.42 4.98
CA LEU A 477 -20.91 3.06 3.90
C LEU A 477 -22.36 2.59 3.89
N LYS A 478 -23.28 3.48 3.52
CA LYS A 478 -24.66 3.13 3.19
C LYS A 478 -24.72 2.80 1.70
N ILE A 479 -25.25 1.62 1.37
CA ILE A 479 -25.29 1.09 0.00
C ILE A 479 -26.74 0.93 -0.43
N ILE A 480 -27.12 1.59 -1.52
CA ILE A 480 -28.46 1.58 -2.09
C ILE A 480 -28.40 0.93 -3.48
N PRO A 481 -29.12 -0.16 -3.76
CA PRO A 481 -29.15 -0.75 -5.10
C PRO A 481 -29.94 0.17 -6.06
N VAL A 482 -29.36 0.46 -7.23
CA VAL A 482 -29.93 1.39 -8.24
C VAL A 482 -30.60 0.64 -9.37
N ASN A 483 -29.95 -0.41 -9.90
CA ASN A 483 -30.50 -1.25 -10.96
C ASN A 483 -30.97 -2.59 -10.37
N PRO A 484 -32.30 -2.84 -10.27
CA PRO A 484 -32.81 -4.16 -9.97
C PRO A 484 -32.84 -5.02 -11.26
N ALA A 485 -31.71 -5.21 -11.94
CA ALA A 485 -31.66 -6.13 -13.08
C ALA A 485 -31.71 -7.59 -12.59
N PRO A 486 -32.35 -8.53 -13.32
CA PRO A 486 -32.34 -9.93 -12.96
C PRO A 486 -30.91 -10.48 -13.03
N PRO A 487 -30.57 -11.44 -12.18
CA PRO A 487 -29.20 -11.95 -12.07
C PRO A 487 -28.67 -12.43 -13.42
N ALA A 488 -27.40 -12.12 -13.70
CA ALA A 488 -26.62 -12.76 -14.76
C ALA A 488 -26.75 -14.29 -14.62
N ALA A 489 -26.82 -14.98 -15.76
CA ALA A 489 -27.05 -16.43 -15.83
C ALA A 489 -26.03 -17.18 -14.95
N GLY A 490 -26.48 -17.63 -13.77
CA GLY A 490 -25.63 -18.26 -12.75
C GLY A 490 -26.01 -17.92 -11.30
N PHE A 491 -26.71 -16.81 -11.05
CA PHE A 491 -27.16 -16.45 -9.69
C PHE A 491 -28.67 -16.66 -9.56
N THR A 492 -29.10 -17.61 -8.72
CA THR A 492 -30.50 -18.08 -8.73
C THR A 492 -31.50 -17.20 -7.97
N THR A 493 -31.10 -16.11 -7.29
CA THR A 493 -32.04 -15.08 -6.78
C THR A 493 -31.39 -13.70 -6.61
N LYS A 494 -32.19 -12.62 -6.70
CA LYS A 494 -31.80 -11.21 -6.48
C LYS A 494 -31.12 -10.96 -5.12
N THR A 495 -31.56 -11.67 -4.08
CA THR A 495 -30.99 -11.61 -2.73
C THR A 495 -29.57 -12.16 -2.70
N THR A 496 -29.30 -13.23 -3.46
CA THR A 496 -27.97 -13.86 -3.52
C THR A 496 -26.91 -12.99 -4.20
N TYR A 497 -27.26 -12.22 -5.25
CA TYR A 497 -26.32 -11.32 -5.90
C TYR A 497 -25.98 -10.12 -5.00
N ILE A 498 -26.99 -9.47 -4.39
CA ILE A 498 -26.78 -8.36 -3.46
C ILE A 498 -25.98 -8.82 -2.23
N ASP A 499 -26.27 -10.00 -1.69
CA ASP A 499 -25.51 -10.54 -0.55
C ASP A 499 -24.08 -10.90 -0.95
N LYS A 500 -23.84 -11.43 -2.17
CA LYS A 500 -22.49 -11.69 -2.69
C LYS A 500 -21.71 -10.42 -3.01
N VAL A 501 -22.35 -9.37 -3.53
CA VAL A 501 -21.69 -8.07 -3.75
C VAL A 501 -21.42 -7.38 -2.42
N LYS A 502 -22.33 -7.48 -1.45
CA LYS A 502 -22.04 -7.05 -0.07
C LYS A 502 -20.88 -7.84 0.50
N GLU A 503 -20.84 -9.16 0.35
CA GLU A 503 -19.69 -9.98 0.79
C GLU A 503 -18.42 -9.63 0.04
N PHE A 504 -18.47 -9.33 -1.26
CA PHE A 504 -17.35 -8.91 -2.08
C PHE A 504 -16.83 -7.54 -1.64
N VAL A 505 -17.69 -6.53 -1.56
CA VAL A 505 -17.34 -5.19 -1.03
C VAL A 505 -16.82 -5.31 0.41
N VAL A 506 -17.35 -6.20 1.24
CA VAL A 506 -16.89 -6.43 2.63
C VAL A 506 -15.58 -7.24 2.71
N ALA A 507 -15.31 -8.11 1.73
CA ALA A 507 -14.05 -8.86 1.62
C ALA A 507 -12.93 -7.98 1.03
N TYR A 508 -13.28 -7.08 0.11
CA TYR A 508 -12.37 -6.20 -0.62
C TYR A 508 -12.14 -4.85 0.06
N THR A 509 -13.12 -4.32 0.78
CA THR A 509 -13.00 -3.13 1.64
C THR A 509 -13.11 -3.62 3.08
N SER A 510 -12.09 -3.36 3.89
CA SER A 510 -11.91 -3.95 5.23
C SER A 510 -13.21 -4.03 6.06
N GLU A 511 -13.79 -5.23 6.06
CA GLU A 511 -14.91 -5.72 6.87
C GLU A 511 -15.91 -4.69 7.43
N CYS A 512 -16.84 -4.23 6.58
CA CYS A 512 -18.07 -3.59 7.03
C CYS A 512 -19.10 -4.69 7.44
N ASN A 513 -19.71 -4.61 8.64
CA ASN A 513 -21.00 -5.24 8.98
C ASN A 513 -21.16 -6.77 9.17
N ARG A 514 -20.22 -7.52 9.76
CA ARG A 514 -20.56 -8.89 10.26
C ARG A 514 -21.27 -8.96 11.62
N ASN A 515 -21.33 -7.87 12.39
CA ASN A 515 -21.88 -7.92 13.76
C ASN A 515 -23.39 -7.66 13.89
N CYS A 516 -24.10 -7.22 12.84
CA CYS A 516 -25.55 -6.97 12.93
C CYS A 516 -26.42 -8.14 12.40
N THR A 517 -25.93 -8.99 11.51
CA THR A 517 -26.70 -10.09 10.90
C THR A 517 -26.52 -11.44 11.58
N PHE A 518 -25.46 -11.63 12.37
CA PHE A 518 -25.26 -12.88 13.12
C PHE A 518 -26.14 -12.96 14.38
N ALA A 519 -26.52 -11.80 14.94
CA ALA A 519 -27.42 -11.72 16.10
C ALA A 519 -28.86 -12.13 15.75
N SER A 520 -29.36 -11.80 14.55
CA SER A 520 -30.73 -12.16 14.13
C SER A 520 -30.89 -13.62 13.72
N LYS A 521 -29.81 -14.30 13.30
CA LYS A 521 -29.84 -15.75 12.97
C LYS A 521 -29.72 -16.67 14.18
N LEU A 522 -29.25 -16.16 15.33
CA LEU A 522 -29.20 -16.91 16.59
C LEU A 522 -30.52 -16.87 17.39
N GLU A 523 -31.43 -15.94 17.07
CA GLU A 523 -32.78 -15.88 17.67
C GLU A 523 -33.79 -16.85 17.02
N ALA A 524 -33.45 -17.49 15.88
CA ALA A 524 -34.36 -18.35 15.12
C ALA A 524 -34.08 -19.86 15.22
N SER A 525 -33.14 -20.32 16.06
CA SER A 525 -32.86 -21.76 16.24
C SER A 525 -33.49 -22.30 17.53
N PRO A 526 -34.41 -23.28 17.47
CA PRO A 526 -35.07 -23.84 18.65
C PRO A 526 -34.21 -24.82 19.46
N ASP A 527 -32.99 -25.16 19.04
CA ASP A 527 -32.29 -26.28 19.63
C ASP A 527 -31.24 -25.89 20.68
N SER A 528 -31.35 -26.58 21.80
CA SER A 528 -30.76 -26.23 23.08
C SER A 528 -29.60 -27.17 23.39
N ARG A 529 -28.44 -26.60 23.76
CA ARG A 529 -27.46 -27.15 24.72
C ARG A 529 -26.17 -26.33 24.75
N ASP A 530 -26.20 -25.14 25.36
CA ASP A 530 -25.09 -24.69 26.22
C ASP A 530 -25.47 -23.46 27.08
N LEU A 531 -25.84 -23.69 28.34
CA LEU A 531 -26.34 -22.67 29.27
C LEU A 531 -25.24 -21.87 29.99
N ARG A 532 -23.96 -22.05 29.64
CA ARG A 532 -22.85 -21.24 30.21
C ARG A 532 -22.42 -20.05 29.36
N TYR A 533 -22.79 -19.98 28.08
CA TYR A 533 -22.44 -18.85 27.20
C TYR A 533 -23.45 -17.69 27.25
N LYS A 534 -24.68 -17.92 27.75
CA LYS A 534 -25.74 -16.89 27.81
C LYS A 534 -25.59 -15.85 28.93
N ARG A 535 -24.67 -16.02 29.89
CA ARG A 535 -24.48 -15.08 31.01
C ARG A 535 -23.40 -14.01 30.82
N HIS A 536 -22.59 -14.08 29.75
CA HIS A 536 -21.62 -13.00 29.43
C HIS A 536 -22.06 -12.10 28.27
N ALA A 537 -23.03 -12.52 27.46
CA ALA A 537 -23.57 -11.71 26.36
C ALA A 537 -24.74 -10.80 26.78
N ALA A 538 -25.44 -11.10 27.89
CA ALA A 538 -26.66 -10.40 28.29
C ALA A 538 -26.44 -9.15 29.18
N THR A 539 -25.21 -8.65 29.32
CA THR A 539 -24.92 -7.48 30.20
C THR A 539 -24.23 -6.31 29.50
N ALA A 540 -24.05 -6.36 28.17
CA ALA A 540 -23.32 -5.34 27.42
C ALA A 540 -24.13 -4.66 26.28
N CYS A 541 -25.38 -5.05 26.04
CA CYS A 541 -26.28 -4.36 25.11
C CYS A 541 -27.47 -3.78 25.87
N GLY A 542 -27.23 -2.66 26.54
CA GLY A 542 -28.28 -1.84 27.16
C GLY A 542 -28.64 -0.68 26.26
N GLY A 543 -29.75 -0.81 25.53
CA GLY A 543 -30.54 0.30 25.01
C GLY A 543 -30.14 0.83 23.62
N VAL A 544 -30.85 0.38 22.58
CA VAL A 544 -31.67 1.21 21.68
C VAL A 544 -32.60 0.24 20.93
N THR A 545 -33.84 0.18 21.38
CA THR A 545 -35.00 -0.37 20.64
C THR A 545 -35.70 0.80 19.98
N VAL A 546 -35.87 0.78 18.65
CA VAL A 546 -37.10 1.08 17.84
C VAL A 546 -36.65 0.78 16.40
N GLY A 547 -37.21 -0.16 15.63
CA GLY A 547 -38.62 -0.44 15.38
C GLY A 547 -38.91 0.04 13.95
N TRP A 548 -39.12 -0.90 13.03
CA TRP A 548 -39.32 -0.68 11.60
C TRP A 548 -40.45 0.32 11.31
N ALA A 549 -40.13 1.39 10.58
CA ALA A 549 -40.99 2.16 9.68
C ALA A 549 -40.10 2.79 8.61
#